data_AF-A0A6J4I4I1-F1
#
_entry.id   AF-A0A6J4I4I1-F1
#
_cell.length_a   1.000
_cell.length_b   1.000
_cell.length_c   1.000
_cell.angle_alpha   90.00
_cell.angle_beta   90.00
_cell.angle_gamma   90.00
#
_symmetry.space_group_name_H-M   'P 1'
#
loop_
_entity.id
_entity.type
_entity.pdbx_description
1 polymer ?
#
loop_
_entity_poly.entity_id
_entity_poly.type
_entity_poly.pdbx_seq_one_letter_code
_entity_poly.pdbx_strand_id
1 'polypeptide(L)'
;MRRSFLRAGAAAALGLGPQLVDWSWLGSSGRGAHAQATLPAGRIAVLAENALWLLDAGGSRRRLAAGTGGWLQDPSWSPDGATLVYTHVQLRAGVGAAAPGGIPWPSGEVYAVRPGSPGAEPGLLLRREAPNETLVSAAWSPDGRSLYAVRRRPSATAPAFTSISDILRLDLGTGERSVISAPADSSELNVGPDGSLALIAETGPAVTGVRDTSLLRVLADGTVQELASTAPTAAVPSLGLVATPRFSPDGRKIAFIAGEGPAGAMAMAGAAGAGLPGNSQADRGVGRFAAQVIGTGPRAAQAHGAVGWPWVANLETGQLWRVPSGPHDDLTGLAWLPDDPAAPGMERLLLLDAQGIAAVRVADGALQRFVTPVNGATALAYRD
;
A
#
# COMPACT_ATOMS: atom_id res chain seq x y z
N MET A 1 31.32 32.68 52.61
CA MET A 1 31.76 32.23 51.27
C MET A 1 31.04 33.08 50.21
N ARG A 2 31.80 33.49 49.18
CA ARG A 2 31.58 34.45 48.06
C ARG A 2 30.12 34.64 47.57
N ARG A 3 29.55 35.87 47.48
CA ARG A 3 29.62 36.93 46.41
C ARG A 3 29.30 36.35 45.01
N SER A 4 28.46 36.89 44.11
CA SER A 4 28.20 38.30 43.75
C SER A 4 27.05 38.42 42.71
N PHE A 5 26.50 39.63 42.56
CA PHE A 5 25.55 40.15 41.56
C PHE A 5 26.15 40.34 40.14
N LEU A 6 25.33 40.37 39.07
CA LEU A 6 25.07 41.51 38.14
C LEU A 6 24.57 41.15 36.72
N ARG A 7 23.72 42.07 36.24
CA ARG A 7 23.06 42.39 34.95
C ARG A 7 23.69 41.99 33.59
N ALA A 8 22.74 41.71 32.67
CA ALA A 8 22.52 42.20 31.28
C ALA A 8 23.58 42.03 30.17
N GLY A 9 23.11 41.60 28.99
CA GLY A 9 23.79 41.77 27.69
C GLY A 9 23.31 40.80 26.62
N ALA A 10 22.63 41.31 25.60
CA ALA A 10 22.10 40.57 24.45
C ALA A 10 23.21 40.08 23.49
N ALA A 11 22.98 38.95 22.79
CA ALA A 11 23.30 38.78 21.38
C ALA A 11 22.68 37.48 20.84
N ALA A 12 22.00 37.60 19.70
CA ALA A 12 21.44 36.51 18.93
C ALA A 12 22.52 35.60 18.31
N ALA A 13 22.19 34.32 18.17
CA ALA A 13 22.66 33.51 17.05
C ALA A 13 21.55 32.50 16.72
N LEU A 14 20.69 32.90 15.79
CA LEU A 14 19.88 32.01 14.97
C LEU A 14 20.84 31.05 14.24
N GLY A 15 20.78 29.78 14.60
CA GLY A 15 21.37 28.69 13.83
C GLY A 15 20.28 27.67 13.54
N LEU A 16 19.37 28.01 12.61
CA LEU A 16 18.45 27.06 11.98
C LEU A 16 19.28 26.15 11.06
N GLY A 17 19.88 25.11 11.65
CA GLY A 17 20.34 23.95 10.88
C GLY A 17 19.20 22.96 10.69
N PRO A 18 19.06 22.32 9.52
CA PRO A 18 18.08 21.24 9.34
C PRO A 18 18.36 20.16 10.39
N GLN A 19 17.36 19.87 11.23
CA GLN A 19 17.43 18.79 12.21
C GLN A 19 17.63 17.48 11.45
N LEU A 20 18.72 16.78 11.76
CA LEU A 20 18.98 15.42 11.28
C LEU A 20 17.83 14.51 11.71
N VAL A 21 17.19 13.83 10.76
CA VAL A 21 16.28 12.74 11.09
C VAL A 21 17.14 11.53 11.44
N ASP A 22 17.26 11.26 12.74
CA ASP A 22 17.93 10.06 13.24
C ASP A 22 16.99 8.85 13.08
N TRP A 23 17.34 7.97 12.14
CA TRP A 23 16.59 6.76 11.80
C TRP A 23 17.20 5.49 12.41
N SER A 24 18.19 5.62 13.30
CA SER A 24 18.96 4.51 13.88
C SER A 24 18.12 3.44 14.61
N TRP A 25 16.85 3.73 14.91
CA TRP A 25 15.88 2.78 15.47
C TRP A 25 15.16 1.87 14.45
N LEU A 26 15.33 2.04 13.12
CA LEU A 26 14.67 1.21 12.08
C LEU A 26 15.61 0.15 11.49
N GLY A 27 16.86 0.14 11.95
CA GLY A 27 17.91 -0.78 11.54
C GLY A 27 19.27 -0.08 11.63
N SER A 28 20.19 -0.68 12.38
CA SER A 28 21.53 -0.13 12.56
C SER A 28 22.50 -0.55 11.45
N SER A 29 23.42 0.36 11.15
CA SER A 29 24.77 0.20 10.60
C SER A 29 24.95 0.56 9.12
N GLY A 30 25.63 1.70 8.93
CA GLY A 30 26.14 2.15 7.65
C GLY A 30 26.74 3.54 7.77
N ARG A 31 27.98 3.65 8.27
CA ARG A 31 28.74 4.90 8.18
C ARG A 31 29.06 5.15 6.71
N GLY A 32 28.38 6.11 6.11
CA GLY A 32 28.69 6.67 4.78
C GLY A 32 27.94 7.99 4.64
N ALA A 33 28.62 9.03 4.17
CA ALA A 33 28.17 10.43 4.22
C ALA A 33 26.70 10.61 3.81
N HIS A 34 25.82 10.83 4.79
CA HIS A 34 24.42 11.14 4.54
C HIS A 34 24.30 12.62 4.16
N ALA A 35 24.12 12.89 2.86
CA ALA A 35 23.41 14.12 2.50
C ALA A 35 22.04 14.06 3.19
N GLN A 36 21.76 15.03 4.06
CA GLN A 36 20.46 15.20 4.71
C GLN A 36 19.40 15.49 3.66
N ALA A 37 18.78 14.45 3.10
CA ALA A 37 17.57 14.63 2.32
C ALA A 37 16.42 14.86 3.30
N THR A 38 15.82 16.06 3.23
CA THR A 38 14.56 16.33 3.91
C THR A 38 13.45 15.57 3.18
N LEU A 39 12.48 15.04 3.92
CA LEU A 39 11.30 14.42 3.30
C LEU A 39 10.62 15.43 2.36
N PRO A 40 9.94 14.96 1.29
CA PRO A 40 9.15 15.86 0.45
C PRO A 40 8.15 16.63 1.33
N ALA A 41 7.79 17.84 0.90
CA ALA A 41 6.75 18.62 1.57
C ALA A 41 5.50 17.75 1.82
N GLY A 42 4.81 17.95 2.93
CA GLY A 42 3.65 17.16 3.31
C GLY A 42 3.92 16.00 4.26
N ARG A 43 2.98 15.06 4.29
CA ARG A 43 2.83 13.98 5.25
C ARG A 43 2.79 12.62 4.57
N ILE A 44 3.64 11.71 5.06
CA ILE A 44 3.72 10.33 4.59
C ILE A 44 3.17 9.44 5.70
N ALA A 45 2.14 8.67 5.41
CA ALA A 45 1.71 7.56 6.22
C ALA A 45 2.41 6.28 5.75
N VAL A 46 3.02 5.53 6.65
CA VAL A 46 3.76 4.30 6.32
C VAL A 46 3.36 3.21 7.29
N LEU A 47 3.13 2.01 6.78
CA LEU A 47 3.01 0.81 7.59
C LEU A 47 4.38 0.17 7.75
N ALA A 48 4.85 0.09 8.98
CA ALA A 48 6.14 -0.51 9.36
C ALA A 48 6.05 -1.11 10.75
N GLU A 49 6.70 -2.26 10.96
CA GLU A 49 6.71 -2.98 12.26
C GLU A 49 5.30 -3.21 12.85
N ASN A 50 4.34 -3.51 11.97
CA ASN A 50 2.91 -3.68 12.32
C ASN A 50 2.26 -2.45 13.00
N ALA A 51 2.73 -1.25 12.66
CA ALA A 51 2.18 0.00 13.13
C ALA A 51 2.02 0.99 11.97
N LEU A 52 1.05 1.89 12.13
CA LEU A 52 0.84 3.01 11.23
C LEU A 52 1.61 4.22 11.75
N TRP A 53 2.58 4.65 10.97
CA TRP A 53 3.45 5.79 11.26
C TRP A 53 3.10 6.96 10.37
N LEU A 54 3.09 8.15 10.94
CA LEU A 54 3.06 9.42 10.22
C LEU A 54 4.45 10.02 10.26
N LEU A 55 4.95 10.40 9.09
CA LEU A 55 6.17 11.13 8.85
C LEU A 55 5.80 12.49 8.27
N ASP A 56 6.48 13.54 8.69
CA ASP A 56 6.29 14.90 8.19
C ASP A 56 7.57 15.41 7.50
N ALA A 57 7.43 16.31 6.53
CA ALA A 57 8.53 17.00 5.86
C ALA A 57 9.60 17.53 6.83
N GLY A 58 9.20 18.03 8.00
CA GLY A 58 10.11 18.51 9.05
C GLY A 58 10.91 17.40 9.77
N GLY A 59 10.79 16.14 9.35
CA GLY A 59 11.48 15.00 9.93
C GLY A 59 10.82 14.45 11.19
N SER A 60 9.74 15.08 11.66
CA SER A 60 8.98 14.58 12.80
C SER A 60 8.25 13.30 12.42
N ARG A 61 8.13 12.39 13.39
CA ARG A 61 7.35 11.16 13.22
C ARG A 61 6.51 10.85 14.44
N ARG A 62 5.40 10.15 14.23
CA ARG A 62 4.58 9.60 15.31
C ARG A 62 3.83 8.36 14.89
N ARG A 63 3.54 7.50 15.86
CA ARG A 63 2.66 6.35 15.66
C ARG A 63 1.21 6.80 15.78
N LEU A 64 0.38 6.45 14.79
CA LEU A 64 -1.07 6.71 14.76
C LEU A 64 -1.89 5.52 15.23
N ALA A 65 -1.43 4.30 14.96
CA ALA A 65 -2.11 3.07 15.34
C ALA A 65 -1.12 1.91 15.46
N ALA A 66 -1.51 0.87 16.21
CA ALA A 66 -0.79 -0.40 16.31
C ALA A 66 -1.71 -1.56 15.91
N GLY A 67 -1.18 -2.55 15.19
CA GLY A 67 -1.91 -3.76 14.79
C GLY A 67 -2.06 -4.78 15.91
N THR A 68 -2.45 -4.37 17.12
CA THR A 68 -2.58 -5.28 18.25
C THR A 68 -3.64 -6.35 17.99
N GLY A 69 -3.26 -7.63 18.11
CA GLY A 69 -4.17 -8.76 17.86
C GLY A 69 -4.43 -9.04 16.37
N GLY A 70 -3.60 -8.49 15.49
CA GLY A 70 -3.80 -8.54 14.05
C GLY A 70 -2.69 -7.86 13.26
N TRP A 71 -3.04 -7.28 12.11
CA TRP A 71 -2.17 -6.39 11.36
C TRP A 71 -2.91 -5.24 10.72
N LEU A 72 -2.17 -4.20 10.36
CA LEU A 72 -2.70 -3.04 9.64
C LEU A 72 -2.30 -3.14 8.16
N GLN A 73 -3.18 -2.65 7.28
CA GLN A 73 -2.91 -2.56 5.83
C GLN A 73 -3.65 -1.39 5.18
N ASP A 74 -3.25 -1.08 3.96
CA ASP A 74 -3.94 -0.17 3.03
C ASP A 74 -4.27 1.23 3.59
N PRO A 75 -3.27 2.00 4.07
CA PRO A 75 -3.53 3.36 4.52
C PRO A 75 -3.94 4.24 3.33
N SER A 76 -4.88 5.17 3.53
CA SER A 76 -5.35 6.09 2.49
C SER A 76 -5.83 7.41 3.08
N TRP A 77 -5.38 8.54 2.52
CA TRP A 77 -5.80 9.87 2.95
C TRP A 77 -7.17 10.23 2.37
N SER A 78 -7.98 10.94 3.15
CA SER A 78 -9.13 11.66 2.63
C SER A 78 -8.67 12.77 1.67
N PRO A 79 -9.52 13.21 0.72
CA PRO A 79 -9.14 14.21 -0.28
C PRO A 79 -8.71 15.55 0.34
N ASP A 80 -9.35 15.91 1.46
CA ASP A 80 -9.01 17.10 2.26
C ASP A 80 -7.71 16.94 3.08
N GLY A 81 -7.12 15.74 3.15
CA GLY A 81 -5.93 15.42 3.94
C GLY A 81 -6.13 15.49 5.46
N ALA A 82 -7.37 15.61 5.94
CA ALA A 82 -7.67 15.73 7.36
C ALA A 82 -7.75 14.36 8.06
N THR A 83 -8.14 13.33 7.31
CA THR A 83 -8.43 11.99 7.83
C THR A 83 -7.58 10.96 7.10
N LEU A 84 -7.02 10.01 7.84
CA LEU A 84 -6.33 8.86 7.29
C LEU A 84 -7.15 7.61 7.65
N VAL A 85 -7.51 6.82 6.65
CA VAL A 85 -8.13 5.50 6.85
C VAL A 85 -7.10 4.40 6.71
N TYR A 86 -7.37 3.26 7.35
CA TYR A 86 -6.59 2.04 7.20
C TYR A 86 -7.46 0.83 7.57
N THR A 87 -7.10 -0.34 7.07
CA THR A 87 -7.74 -1.59 7.49
C THR A 87 -7.00 -2.17 8.68
N HIS A 88 -7.75 -2.60 9.70
CA HIS A 88 -7.24 -3.46 10.76
C HIS A 88 -7.78 -4.88 10.54
N VAL A 89 -6.87 -5.79 10.19
CA VAL A 89 -7.19 -7.20 9.99
C VAL A 89 -6.88 -7.98 11.26
N GLN A 90 -7.78 -8.88 11.68
CA GLN A 90 -7.64 -9.68 12.90
C GLN A 90 -7.91 -11.15 12.61
N LEU A 91 -7.06 -12.04 13.12
CA LEU A 91 -7.34 -13.48 13.13
C LEU A 91 -8.01 -13.85 14.46
N ARG A 92 -9.34 -13.90 14.49
CA ARG A 92 -10.09 -14.29 15.69
C ARG A 92 -10.38 -15.78 15.66
N ALA A 93 -9.76 -16.54 16.55
CA ALA A 93 -10.15 -17.92 16.79
C ALA A 93 -11.47 -17.97 17.58
N GLY A 94 -12.43 -18.81 17.15
CA GLY A 94 -13.47 -19.32 18.04
C GLY A 94 -14.91 -18.77 17.95
N VAL A 95 -15.30 -17.93 16.98
CA VAL A 95 -16.74 -17.56 16.86
C VAL A 95 -17.14 -17.30 15.40
N GLY A 96 -17.82 -18.25 14.75
CA GLY A 96 -18.51 -18.06 13.45
C GLY A 96 -17.68 -17.57 12.25
N ALA A 97 -16.39 -17.30 12.45
CA ALA A 97 -15.47 -16.71 11.48
C ALA A 97 -14.73 -17.79 10.66
N ALA A 98 -15.27 -18.99 10.57
CA ALA A 98 -14.65 -20.08 9.84
C ALA A 98 -15.14 -20.10 8.39
N ALA A 99 -14.21 -20.30 7.44
CA ALA A 99 -14.53 -20.72 6.08
C ALA A 99 -15.08 -22.16 6.07
N PRO A 100 -15.69 -22.62 4.97
CA PRO A 100 -16.06 -24.03 4.82
C PRO A 100 -14.88 -24.96 5.19
N GLY A 101 -15.16 -25.96 6.02
CA GLY A 101 -14.13 -26.85 6.58
C GLY A 101 -13.55 -26.41 7.94
N GLY A 102 -14.11 -25.40 8.60
CA GLY A 102 -13.72 -25.03 9.98
C GLY A 102 -12.42 -24.20 10.06
N ILE A 103 -11.97 -23.68 8.92
CA ILE A 103 -10.71 -22.97 8.78
C ILE A 103 -10.89 -21.51 9.25
N PRO A 104 -10.05 -20.99 10.15
CA PRO A 104 -10.14 -19.59 10.56
C PRO A 104 -10.03 -18.63 9.37
N TRP A 105 -10.95 -17.67 9.26
CA TRP A 105 -10.92 -16.60 8.27
C TRP A 105 -10.64 -15.26 8.97
N PRO A 106 -9.81 -14.37 8.40
CA PRO A 106 -9.55 -13.08 8.99
C PRO A 106 -10.78 -12.16 9.00
N SER A 107 -10.89 -11.44 10.10
CA SER A 107 -11.64 -10.19 10.34
C SER A 107 -11.05 -8.97 9.66
N GLY A 108 -11.75 -8.15 8.86
CA GLY A 108 -11.21 -6.83 8.47
C GLY A 108 -12.23 -5.71 8.61
N GLU A 109 -11.86 -4.63 9.28
CA GLU A 109 -12.66 -3.41 9.42
C GLU A 109 -11.81 -2.18 9.05
N VAL A 110 -12.47 -1.13 8.54
CA VAL A 110 -11.79 0.13 8.20
C VAL A 110 -11.90 1.10 9.37
N TYR A 111 -10.76 1.57 9.83
CA TYR A 111 -10.62 2.58 10.88
C TYR A 111 -10.19 3.91 10.26
N ALA A 112 -10.51 5.01 10.93
CA ALA A 112 -10.13 6.36 10.58
C ALA A 112 -9.47 7.05 11.76
N VAL A 113 -8.41 7.81 11.48
CA VAL A 113 -7.73 8.65 12.46
C VAL A 113 -7.57 10.05 11.88
N ARG A 114 -7.67 11.09 12.71
CA ARG A 114 -7.44 12.49 12.32
C ARG A 114 -6.10 12.96 12.87
N PRO A 115 -5.02 12.92 12.08
CA PRO A 115 -3.70 13.18 12.63
C PRO A 115 -3.56 14.63 13.11
N GLY A 116 -4.24 15.60 12.51
CA GLY A 116 -4.15 17.02 12.92
C GLY A 116 -4.56 17.31 14.38
N SER A 117 -5.23 16.37 15.07
CA SER A 117 -5.67 16.54 16.45
C SER A 117 -4.73 15.80 17.41
N PRO A 118 -4.06 16.50 18.35
CA PRO A 118 -3.24 15.86 19.39
C PRO A 118 -4.08 14.86 20.20
N GLY A 119 -3.58 13.64 20.38
CA GLY A 119 -4.30 12.56 21.09
C GLY A 119 -5.47 11.95 20.31
N ALA A 120 -5.58 12.16 19.00
CA ALA A 120 -6.58 11.51 18.18
C ALA A 120 -6.40 9.98 18.21
N GLU A 121 -7.37 9.30 18.82
CA GLU A 121 -7.48 7.85 18.76
C GLU A 121 -8.18 7.42 17.46
N PRO A 122 -7.76 6.32 16.84
CA PRO A 122 -8.48 5.77 15.70
C PRO A 122 -9.89 5.30 16.06
N GLY A 123 -10.86 5.65 15.22
CA GLY A 123 -12.26 5.23 15.33
C GLY A 123 -12.66 4.28 14.21
N LEU A 124 -13.59 3.36 14.49
CA LEU A 124 -14.17 2.49 13.46
C LEU A 124 -15.01 3.33 12.49
N LEU A 125 -14.66 3.29 11.20
CA LEU A 125 -15.37 4.03 10.14
C LEU A 125 -16.30 3.10 9.33
N LEU A 126 -15.81 1.91 8.96
CA LEU A 126 -16.62 0.92 8.24
C LEU A 126 -16.51 -0.45 8.91
N ARG A 127 -17.62 -0.86 9.52
CA ARG A 127 -17.82 -2.17 10.15
C ARG A 127 -18.23 -3.22 9.13
N ARG A 128 -17.64 -4.41 9.20
CA ARG A 128 -18.10 -5.63 8.50
C ARG A 128 -19.52 -6.03 8.89
N GLU A 129 -20.25 -6.66 7.99
CA GLU A 129 -21.64 -7.13 8.20
C GLU A 129 -21.68 -8.59 8.66
N ALA A 130 -20.70 -9.39 8.25
CA ALA A 130 -20.54 -10.77 8.68
C ALA A 130 -19.19 -11.00 9.40
N PRO A 131 -19.11 -12.02 10.28
CA PRO A 131 -17.93 -12.27 11.10
C PRO A 131 -16.67 -12.69 10.32
N ASN A 132 -16.86 -13.23 9.11
CA ASN A 132 -15.84 -13.73 8.19
C ASN A 132 -15.66 -12.81 6.97
N GLU A 133 -15.90 -11.51 7.12
CA GLU A 133 -15.60 -10.54 6.06
C GLU A 133 -14.34 -9.74 6.40
N THR A 134 -13.57 -9.48 5.35
CA THR A 134 -12.40 -8.59 5.39
C THR A 134 -12.63 -7.42 4.45
N LEU A 135 -12.63 -6.21 5.01
CA LEU A 135 -12.68 -4.96 4.24
C LEU A 135 -11.26 -4.45 4.02
N VAL A 136 -10.81 -4.37 2.77
CA VAL A 136 -9.43 -4.01 2.40
C VAL A 136 -9.42 -2.91 1.34
N SER A 137 -8.27 -2.27 1.14
CA SER A 137 -8.06 -1.23 0.13
C SER A 137 -9.10 -0.12 0.17
N ALA A 138 -9.32 0.49 1.33
CA ALA A 138 -10.29 1.56 1.45
C ALA A 138 -9.82 2.83 0.71
N ALA A 139 -10.69 3.45 -0.10
CA ALA A 139 -10.40 4.69 -0.80
C ALA A 139 -11.60 5.64 -0.82
N TRP A 140 -11.31 6.94 -0.72
CA TRP A 140 -12.33 7.98 -0.67
C TRP A 140 -12.81 8.35 -2.07
N SER A 141 -14.08 8.75 -2.19
CA SER A 141 -14.52 9.51 -3.36
C SER A 141 -13.79 10.85 -3.43
N PRO A 142 -13.63 11.44 -4.63
CA PRO A 142 -12.90 12.71 -4.78
C PRO A 142 -13.51 13.87 -3.98
N ASP A 143 -14.83 13.86 -3.79
CA ASP A 143 -15.56 14.85 -2.99
C ASP A 143 -15.56 14.56 -1.48
N GLY A 144 -14.96 13.44 -1.04
CA GLY A 144 -14.90 13.02 0.35
C GLY A 144 -16.23 12.58 0.96
N ARG A 145 -17.28 12.42 0.17
CA ARG A 145 -18.63 12.05 0.65
C ARG A 145 -18.87 10.55 0.70
N SER A 146 -17.99 9.75 0.12
CA SER A 146 -18.13 8.30 0.10
C SER A 146 -16.80 7.60 0.34
N LEU A 147 -16.89 6.37 0.86
CA LEU A 147 -15.75 5.48 1.02
C LEU A 147 -16.04 4.18 0.26
N TYR A 148 -15.09 3.77 -0.57
CA TYR A 148 -15.07 2.49 -1.27
C TYR A 148 -14.15 1.53 -0.52
N ALA A 149 -14.48 0.24 -0.49
CA ALA A 149 -13.61 -0.81 0.03
C ALA A 149 -13.84 -2.11 -0.74
N VAL A 150 -12.78 -2.89 -0.95
CA VAL A 150 -12.91 -4.27 -1.40
C VAL A 150 -13.39 -5.11 -0.23
N ARG A 151 -14.54 -5.76 -0.35
CA ARG A 151 -15.02 -6.73 0.63
C ARG A 151 -14.68 -8.13 0.16
N ARG A 152 -13.86 -8.84 0.94
CA ARG A 152 -13.50 -10.25 0.73
C ARG A 152 -14.28 -11.15 1.68
N ARG A 153 -14.81 -12.25 1.14
CA ARG A 153 -15.58 -13.26 1.89
C ARG A 153 -15.15 -14.65 1.46
N PRO A 154 -15.21 -15.67 2.35
CA PRO A 154 -14.97 -17.03 1.93
C PRO A 154 -16.02 -17.45 0.89
N SER A 155 -15.56 -18.12 -0.16
CA SER A 155 -16.46 -18.75 -1.13
C SER A 155 -17.15 -19.94 -0.48
N ALA A 156 -18.47 -20.01 -0.62
CA ALA A 156 -19.27 -21.13 -0.11
C ALA A 156 -19.17 -22.40 -0.98
N THR A 157 -18.79 -22.24 -2.26
CA THR A 157 -18.85 -23.29 -3.28
C THR A 157 -17.48 -23.68 -3.84
N ALA A 158 -16.46 -22.85 -3.64
CA ALA A 158 -15.10 -23.12 -4.10
C ALA A 158 -14.27 -23.82 -3.00
N PRO A 159 -13.09 -24.39 -3.35
CA PRO A 159 -12.20 -25.01 -2.38
C PRO A 159 -11.88 -24.08 -1.21
N ALA A 160 -11.53 -24.70 -0.08
CA ALA A 160 -11.02 -24.00 1.10
C ALA A 160 -9.97 -22.94 0.70
N PHE A 161 -10.02 -21.77 1.35
CA PHE A 161 -9.16 -20.59 1.10
C PHE A 161 -9.47 -19.77 -0.16
N THR A 162 -10.52 -20.10 -0.91
CA THR A 162 -10.98 -19.22 -1.99
C THR A 162 -11.81 -18.07 -1.41
N SER A 163 -11.38 -16.83 -1.62
CA SER A 163 -12.24 -15.65 -1.39
C SER A 163 -13.02 -15.32 -2.65
N ILE A 164 -14.25 -14.84 -2.48
CA ILE A 164 -14.91 -13.98 -3.46
C ILE A 164 -14.83 -12.53 -3.00
N SER A 165 -14.86 -11.58 -3.93
CA SER A 165 -14.90 -10.16 -3.59
C SER A 165 -15.97 -9.37 -4.33
N ASP A 166 -16.43 -8.30 -3.67
CA ASP A 166 -17.21 -7.22 -4.27
C ASP A 166 -16.70 -5.86 -3.78
N ILE A 167 -17.19 -4.77 -4.37
CA ILE A 167 -16.82 -3.41 -3.94
C ILE A 167 -17.98 -2.87 -3.11
N LEU A 168 -17.71 -2.51 -1.86
CA LEU A 168 -18.64 -1.78 -1.02
C LEU A 168 -18.43 -0.28 -1.20
N ARG A 169 -19.52 0.47 -1.35
CA ARG A 169 -19.55 1.92 -1.22
C ARG A 169 -20.37 2.29 0.02
N LEU A 170 -19.78 3.09 0.90
CA LEU A 170 -20.42 3.73 2.04
C LEU A 170 -20.66 5.20 1.71
N ASP A 171 -21.89 5.68 1.79
CA ASP A 171 -22.20 7.10 1.84
C ASP A 171 -21.97 7.62 3.26
N LEU A 172 -21.11 8.63 3.42
CA LEU A 172 -20.71 9.13 4.73
C LEU A 172 -21.72 10.13 5.31
N GLY A 173 -22.63 10.67 4.49
CA GLY A 173 -23.68 11.57 4.94
C GLY A 173 -24.91 10.82 5.47
N THR A 174 -25.29 9.73 4.80
CA THR A 174 -26.47 8.93 5.17
C THR A 174 -26.13 7.66 5.96
N GLY A 175 -24.89 7.17 5.85
CA GLY A 175 -24.49 5.86 6.36
C GLY A 175 -24.96 4.70 5.49
N GLU A 176 -25.59 4.97 4.34
CA GLU A 176 -26.09 3.96 3.41
C GLU A 176 -24.94 3.19 2.76
N ARG A 177 -25.17 1.89 2.56
CA ARG A 177 -24.21 0.99 1.92
C ARG A 177 -24.80 0.42 0.64
N SER A 178 -24.01 0.45 -0.42
CA SER A 178 -24.35 -0.16 -1.70
C SER A 178 -23.21 -1.06 -2.19
N VAL A 179 -23.56 -2.16 -2.85
CA VAL A 179 -22.60 -3.06 -3.49
C VAL A 179 -22.45 -2.65 -4.95
N ILE A 180 -21.20 -2.54 -5.39
CA ILE A 180 -20.83 -2.38 -6.79
C ILE A 180 -20.23 -3.72 -7.24
N SER A 181 -20.79 -4.28 -8.31
CA SER A 181 -20.27 -5.51 -8.90
C SER A 181 -18.85 -5.29 -9.40
N ALA A 182 -17.92 -6.10 -8.91
CA ALA A 182 -16.57 -6.15 -9.44
C ALA A 182 -16.55 -7.10 -10.66
N PRO A 183 -15.84 -6.76 -11.75
CA PRO A 183 -15.74 -7.63 -12.93
C PRO A 183 -14.97 -8.94 -12.70
N ALA A 184 -14.23 -9.04 -11.59
CA ALA A 184 -13.48 -10.22 -11.15
C ALA A 184 -13.18 -10.14 -9.64
N ASP A 185 -12.55 -11.17 -9.09
CA ASP A 185 -12.01 -11.11 -7.72
C ASP A 185 -10.96 -10.01 -7.63
N SER A 186 -11.29 -8.91 -6.97
CA SER A 186 -10.44 -7.74 -6.83
C SER A 186 -9.67 -7.80 -5.51
N SER A 187 -8.42 -7.34 -5.55
CA SER A 187 -7.53 -7.33 -4.40
C SER A 187 -7.21 -5.94 -3.89
N GLU A 188 -7.11 -4.99 -4.80
CA GLU A 188 -6.79 -3.61 -4.50
C GLU A 188 -7.68 -2.66 -5.28
N LEU A 189 -7.94 -1.48 -4.71
CA LEU A 189 -8.64 -0.41 -5.40
C LEU A 189 -8.03 0.97 -5.12
N ASN A 190 -8.25 1.90 -6.05
CA ASN A 190 -8.03 3.33 -5.87
C ASN A 190 -9.10 4.11 -6.66
N VAL A 191 -9.48 5.29 -6.19
CA VAL A 191 -10.52 6.12 -6.81
C VAL A 191 -9.86 7.30 -7.51
N GLY A 192 -10.19 7.51 -8.78
CA GLY A 192 -9.68 8.61 -9.58
C GLY A 192 -10.47 9.91 -9.36
N PRO A 193 -9.89 11.08 -9.68
CA PRO A 193 -10.56 12.38 -9.56
C PRO A 193 -11.87 12.49 -10.36
N ASP A 194 -12.02 11.69 -11.41
CA ASP A 194 -13.22 11.59 -12.25
C ASP A 194 -14.29 10.65 -11.67
N GLY A 195 -14.04 10.05 -10.50
CA GLY A 195 -14.91 9.06 -9.86
C GLY A 195 -14.79 7.64 -10.43
N SER A 196 -13.90 7.40 -11.40
CA SER A 196 -13.60 6.04 -11.88
C SER A 196 -12.78 5.26 -10.84
N LEU A 197 -12.88 3.94 -10.88
CA LEU A 197 -12.15 3.04 -9.99
C LEU A 197 -11.01 2.37 -10.77
N ALA A 198 -9.81 2.38 -10.22
CA ALA A 198 -8.72 1.51 -10.66
C ALA A 198 -8.67 0.29 -9.73
N LEU A 199 -8.73 -0.91 -10.30
CA LEU A 199 -8.78 -2.17 -9.56
C LEU A 199 -7.63 -3.08 -9.99
N ILE A 200 -7.08 -3.82 -9.04
CA ILE A 200 -6.31 -5.03 -9.36
C ILE A 200 -7.26 -6.21 -9.28
N ALA A 201 -7.54 -6.81 -10.42
CA ALA A 201 -8.31 -8.02 -10.55
C ALA A 201 -7.38 -9.22 -10.59
N GLU A 202 -7.77 -10.29 -9.92
CA GLU A 202 -7.09 -11.56 -9.90
C GLU A 202 -7.91 -12.61 -10.66
N THR A 203 -7.28 -13.33 -11.59
CA THR A 203 -7.88 -14.41 -12.36
C THR A 203 -7.02 -15.66 -12.34
N GLY A 204 -7.61 -16.81 -12.66
CA GLY A 204 -6.93 -18.10 -12.66
C GLY A 204 -7.24 -18.98 -11.42
N PRO A 205 -6.87 -20.27 -11.48
CA PRO A 205 -7.28 -21.24 -10.47
C PRO A 205 -6.60 -20.98 -9.12
N ALA A 206 -7.41 -20.82 -8.06
CA ALA A 206 -6.94 -20.65 -6.69
C ALA A 206 -6.01 -21.78 -6.19
N VAL A 207 -5.96 -22.94 -6.86
CA VAL A 207 -5.25 -24.14 -6.40
C VAL A 207 -3.76 -24.14 -6.78
N THR A 208 -3.34 -23.43 -7.85
CA THR A 208 -1.95 -23.45 -8.34
C THR A 208 -1.04 -22.41 -7.68
N GLY A 209 -1.60 -21.42 -6.98
CA GLY A 209 -0.87 -20.40 -6.24
C GLY A 209 -0.33 -19.24 -7.09
N VAL A 210 -0.44 -19.31 -8.42
CA VAL A 210 -0.15 -18.20 -9.33
C VAL A 210 -1.48 -17.69 -9.86
N ARG A 211 -1.89 -16.52 -9.40
CA ARG A 211 -3.04 -15.79 -9.94
C ARG A 211 -2.53 -14.80 -10.98
N ASP A 212 -3.20 -14.77 -12.13
CA ASP A 212 -3.01 -13.70 -13.08
C ASP A 212 -3.56 -12.41 -12.48
N THR A 213 -2.86 -11.30 -12.69
CA THR A 213 -3.28 -9.99 -12.18
C THR A 213 -3.50 -9.05 -13.35
N SER A 214 -4.62 -8.32 -13.31
CA SER A 214 -4.99 -7.33 -14.31
C SER A 214 -5.28 -5.99 -13.65
N LEU A 215 -4.75 -4.92 -14.23
CA LEU A 215 -5.16 -3.55 -13.92
C LEU A 215 -6.42 -3.23 -14.72
N LEU A 216 -7.52 -3.01 -14.02
CA LEU A 216 -8.80 -2.61 -14.61
C LEU A 216 -9.14 -1.17 -14.22
N ARG A 217 -9.78 -0.44 -15.13
CA ARG A 217 -10.46 0.82 -14.84
C ARG A 217 -11.96 0.64 -15.03
N VAL A 218 -12.74 0.91 -13.99
CA VAL A 218 -14.20 0.86 -13.98
C VAL A 218 -14.75 2.28 -13.99
N LEU A 219 -15.50 2.63 -15.03
CA LEU A 219 -16.11 3.94 -15.20
C LEU A 219 -17.43 4.04 -14.42
N ALA A 220 -17.93 5.27 -14.25
CA ALA A 220 -19.18 5.54 -13.53
C ALA A 220 -20.41 4.88 -14.17
N ASP A 221 -20.38 4.61 -15.48
CA ASP A 221 -21.42 3.90 -16.22
C ASP A 221 -21.31 2.37 -16.12
N GLY A 222 -20.29 1.86 -15.40
CA GLY A 222 -20.00 0.43 -15.26
C GLY A 222 -19.13 -0.14 -16.37
N THR A 223 -18.70 0.66 -17.35
CA THR A 223 -17.75 0.22 -18.38
C THR A 223 -16.42 -0.19 -17.76
N VAL A 224 -15.92 -1.36 -18.12
CA VAL A 224 -14.65 -1.91 -17.64
C VAL A 224 -13.61 -1.87 -18.75
N GLN A 225 -12.47 -1.27 -18.47
CA GLN A 225 -11.31 -1.18 -19.36
C GLN A 225 -10.14 -1.96 -18.74
N GLU A 226 -9.63 -2.98 -19.42
CA GLU A 226 -8.39 -3.65 -19.02
C GLU A 226 -7.19 -2.89 -19.58
N LEU A 227 -6.31 -2.41 -18.69
CA LEU A 227 -5.17 -1.57 -19.06
C LEU A 227 -3.87 -2.38 -19.13
N ALA A 228 -3.69 -3.38 -18.28
CA ALA A 228 -2.51 -4.24 -18.27
C ALA A 228 -2.84 -5.59 -17.63
N SER A 229 -2.15 -6.67 -18.03
CA SER A 229 -2.36 -8.00 -17.46
C SER A 229 -1.11 -8.86 -17.47
N THR A 230 -1.04 -9.84 -16.59
CA THR A 230 -0.05 -10.92 -16.66
C THR A 230 -0.39 -11.98 -17.71
N ALA A 231 -1.67 -12.12 -18.07
CA ALA A 231 -2.18 -13.01 -19.12
C ALA A 231 -2.67 -12.17 -20.32
N PRO A 232 -1.80 -11.87 -21.30
CA PRO A 232 -2.11 -10.89 -22.34
C PRO A 232 -3.25 -11.35 -23.26
N THR A 233 -3.99 -10.37 -23.78
CA THR A 233 -4.80 -10.53 -24.99
C THR A 233 -4.11 -9.82 -26.16
N ALA A 234 -4.65 -9.93 -27.39
CA ALA A 234 -4.10 -9.19 -28.53
C ALA A 234 -4.11 -7.66 -28.35
N ALA A 235 -4.91 -7.14 -27.40
CA ALA A 235 -5.06 -5.71 -27.13
C ALA A 235 -4.35 -5.24 -25.84
N VAL A 236 -3.86 -6.16 -25.00
CA VAL A 236 -3.35 -5.84 -23.64
C VAL A 236 -1.91 -6.37 -23.50
N PRO A 237 -0.94 -5.52 -23.12
CA PRO A 237 0.45 -5.96 -22.97
C PRO A 237 0.61 -6.93 -21.79
N SER A 238 1.54 -7.89 -21.95
CA SER A 238 1.94 -8.82 -20.90
C SER A 238 2.97 -8.19 -19.97
N LEU A 239 2.65 -8.11 -18.69
CA LEU A 239 3.56 -7.69 -17.63
C LEU A 239 3.76 -8.82 -16.60
N GLY A 240 4.74 -8.67 -15.72
CA GLY A 240 4.77 -9.43 -14.47
C GLY A 240 3.69 -8.93 -13.52
N LEU A 241 3.62 -9.51 -12.30
CA LEU A 241 2.69 -9.12 -11.22
C LEU A 241 2.28 -7.65 -11.30
N VAL A 242 0.98 -7.33 -11.33
CA VAL A 242 0.46 -5.96 -11.40
C VAL A 242 -0.17 -5.60 -10.04
N ALA A 243 0.25 -4.50 -9.43
CA ALA A 243 -0.19 -4.12 -8.07
C ALA A 243 -0.20 -2.60 -7.83
N THR A 244 -0.84 -2.15 -6.74
CA THR A 244 -0.81 -0.78 -6.18
C THR A 244 -1.18 0.35 -7.16
N PRO A 245 -2.35 0.30 -7.82
CA PRO A 245 -2.74 1.35 -8.75
C PRO A 245 -3.00 2.66 -8.00
N ARG A 246 -2.49 3.76 -8.55
CA ARG A 246 -2.64 5.12 -8.02
C ARG A 246 -2.89 6.11 -9.14
N PHE A 247 -4.05 6.75 -9.13
CA PHE A 247 -4.33 7.86 -10.05
C PHE A 247 -3.38 9.02 -9.79
N SER A 248 -2.93 9.65 -10.87
CA SER A 248 -2.28 10.96 -10.79
C SER A 248 -3.26 12.01 -10.29
N PRO A 249 -2.79 13.09 -9.63
CA PRO A 249 -3.67 14.14 -9.11
C PRO A 249 -4.59 14.78 -10.17
N ASP A 250 -4.12 14.87 -11.41
CA ASP A 250 -4.89 15.38 -12.55
C ASP A 250 -5.85 14.34 -13.18
N GLY A 251 -5.81 13.09 -12.71
CA GLY A 251 -6.64 11.99 -13.19
C GLY A 251 -6.29 11.47 -14.59
N ARG A 252 -5.21 11.93 -15.21
CA ARG A 252 -4.83 11.56 -16.58
C ARG A 252 -3.98 10.29 -16.65
N LYS A 253 -3.40 9.85 -15.54
CA LYS A 253 -2.49 8.72 -15.47
C LYS A 253 -2.83 7.80 -14.31
N ILE A 254 -2.42 6.54 -14.43
CA ILE A 254 -2.36 5.58 -13.31
C ILE A 254 -0.94 5.09 -13.20
N ALA A 255 -0.31 5.30 -12.03
CA ALA A 255 0.93 4.63 -11.68
C ALA A 255 0.63 3.31 -11.00
N PHE A 256 1.45 2.29 -11.24
CA PHE A 256 1.31 0.96 -10.65
C PHE A 256 2.67 0.27 -10.57
N ILE A 257 2.75 -0.82 -9.81
CA ILE A 257 3.93 -1.68 -9.74
C ILE A 257 3.74 -2.82 -10.74
N ALA A 258 4.75 -3.07 -11.57
CA ALA A 258 4.81 -4.31 -12.33
C ALA A 258 6.21 -4.92 -12.49
N GLY A 259 6.27 -6.25 -12.56
CA GLY A 259 7.48 -7.01 -12.91
C GLY A 259 7.72 -7.10 -14.42
N GLU A 260 8.90 -7.59 -14.82
CA GLU A 260 9.19 -7.92 -16.23
C GLU A 260 8.85 -9.39 -16.55
N GLY A 261 8.24 -9.62 -17.73
CA GLY A 261 7.94 -10.96 -18.27
C GLY A 261 6.62 -11.56 -17.77
N PRO A 262 6.11 -12.63 -18.42
CA PRO A 262 4.86 -13.29 -18.00
C PRO A 262 4.96 -13.84 -16.57
N ALA A 263 3.81 -14.01 -15.91
CA ALA A 263 3.60 -14.30 -14.47
C ALA A 263 4.58 -15.28 -13.76
N GLY A 264 5.32 -16.10 -14.50
CA GLY A 264 6.31 -17.06 -13.98
C GLY A 264 7.70 -16.49 -13.64
N ALA A 265 8.06 -15.27 -14.06
CA ALA A 265 9.39 -14.70 -13.78
C ALA A 265 9.64 -14.40 -12.29
N MET A 266 8.57 -14.21 -11.51
CA MET A 266 8.64 -13.86 -10.09
C MET A 266 8.42 -15.06 -9.16
N ALA A 267 7.88 -16.16 -9.69
CA ALA A 267 7.71 -17.40 -8.94
C ALA A 267 8.99 -18.26 -8.87
N MET A 268 10.03 -17.96 -9.67
CA MET A 268 11.17 -18.87 -9.85
C MET A 268 12.57 -18.26 -9.67
N ALA A 269 12.71 -16.96 -9.37
CA ALA A 269 14.02 -16.35 -9.10
C ALA A 269 14.62 -16.66 -7.70
N GLY A 270 13.98 -17.55 -6.93
CA GLY A 270 14.52 -18.10 -5.66
C GLY A 270 14.40 -19.63 -5.52
N ALA A 271 13.98 -20.34 -6.57
CA ALA A 271 13.68 -21.77 -6.49
C ALA A 271 14.85 -22.72 -6.84
N ALA A 272 15.98 -22.18 -7.31
CA ALA A 272 17.14 -23.00 -7.66
C ALA A 272 18.17 -23.00 -6.52
N GLY A 273 17.96 -23.87 -5.53
CA GLY A 273 19.06 -24.37 -4.69
C GLY A 273 18.91 -24.21 -3.18
N ALA A 274 17.92 -24.87 -2.58
CA ALA A 274 18.07 -25.39 -1.21
C ALA A 274 16.98 -26.43 -0.94
N GLY A 275 17.32 -27.72 -1.05
CA GLY A 275 16.48 -28.78 -0.49
C GLY A 275 16.47 -28.65 1.03
N LEU A 276 15.33 -28.33 1.63
CA LEU A 276 15.13 -28.42 3.08
C LEU A 276 14.63 -29.83 3.43
N PRO A 277 15.25 -30.52 4.42
CA PRO A 277 14.82 -31.83 4.88
C PRO A 277 13.63 -31.72 5.85
N GLY A 278 12.62 -32.58 5.66
CA GLY A 278 11.50 -32.80 6.59
C GLY A 278 10.25 -31.97 6.31
N ASN A 279 9.41 -32.42 5.36
CA ASN A 279 8.13 -31.77 5.03
C ASN A 279 6.94 -32.71 5.29
N SER A 280 6.07 -32.37 6.23
CA SER A 280 4.75 -33.00 6.38
C SER A 280 3.70 -32.27 5.52
N GLN A 281 2.62 -32.94 5.11
CA GLN A 281 1.55 -32.33 4.30
C GLN A 281 0.83 -31.16 5.00
N ALA A 282 0.83 -31.10 6.34
CA ALA A 282 0.12 -30.09 7.11
C ALA A 282 0.76 -28.69 7.01
N ASP A 283 2.09 -28.61 6.98
CA ASP A 283 2.84 -27.35 6.92
C ASP A 283 2.65 -26.61 5.58
N ARG A 284 2.39 -27.36 4.50
CA ARG A 284 2.08 -26.79 3.18
C ARG A 284 0.70 -26.11 3.14
N GLY A 285 -0.25 -26.56 3.96
CA GLY A 285 -1.58 -25.96 4.05
C GLY A 285 -1.56 -24.59 4.72
N VAL A 286 -0.78 -24.45 5.81
CA VAL A 286 -0.66 -23.22 6.58
C VAL A 286 0.12 -22.14 5.82
N GLY A 287 1.20 -22.50 5.09
CA GLY A 287 1.93 -21.56 4.24
C GLY A 287 1.11 -21.00 3.07
N ARG A 288 0.23 -21.84 2.49
CA ARG A 288 -0.70 -21.42 1.43
C ARG A 288 -1.82 -20.52 1.94
N PHE A 289 -2.34 -20.81 3.15
CA PHE A 289 -3.30 -19.96 3.84
C PHE A 289 -2.76 -18.55 4.06
N ALA A 290 -1.52 -18.41 4.53
CA ALA A 290 -0.91 -17.12 4.80
C ALA A 290 -0.67 -16.30 3.51
N ALA A 291 -0.25 -16.93 2.41
CA ALA A 291 -0.07 -16.25 1.12
C ALA A 291 -1.41 -15.80 0.48
N GLN A 292 -2.46 -16.64 0.56
CA GLN A 292 -3.74 -16.37 -0.11
C GLN A 292 -4.72 -15.49 0.69
N VAL A 293 -4.66 -15.58 2.03
CA VAL A 293 -5.68 -14.98 2.90
C VAL A 293 -5.15 -13.79 3.69
N ILE A 294 -3.85 -13.77 4.00
CA ILE A 294 -3.21 -12.73 4.83
C ILE A 294 -2.47 -11.70 3.93
N GLY A 295 -2.17 -12.03 2.67
CA GLY A 295 -1.28 -11.22 1.82
C GLY A 295 0.17 -11.20 2.33
N THR A 296 0.48 -12.00 3.35
CA THR A 296 1.82 -12.14 3.94
C THR A 296 2.06 -13.63 4.22
N GLY A 297 2.74 -14.33 3.31
CA GLY A 297 3.23 -15.70 3.58
C GLY A 297 4.23 -15.76 4.75
N PRO A 298 4.55 -16.94 5.30
CA PRO A 298 5.42 -17.10 6.47
C PRO A 298 6.87 -16.71 6.12
N ARG A 299 7.35 -15.60 6.69
CA ARG A 299 8.70 -15.05 6.46
C ARG A 299 9.79 -15.69 7.34
N ALA A 300 9.88 -17.01 7.32
CA ALA A 300 11.08 -17.71 7.78
C ALA A 300 11.61 -18.55 6.61
N ALA A 301 12.66 -18.06 5.96
CA ALA A 301 13.39 -18.61 4.79
C ALA A 301 13.01 -18.13 3.35
N GLN A 302 12.39 -16.96 3.18
CA GLN A 302 12.23 -16.30 1.87
C GLN A 302 12.67 -14.83 1.98
N ALA A 303 13.92 -14.53 1.62
CA ALA A 303 14.60 -13.28 1.99
C ALA A 303 14.80 -12.27 0.85
N HIS A 304 14.12 -12.40 -0.28
CA HIS A 304 14.00 -11.34 -1.29
C HIS A 304 12.62 -11.49 -1.92
N GLY A 305 11.72 -10.52 -1.74
CA GLY A 305 10.44 -10.58 -2.45
C GLY A 305 10.57 -10.07 -3.87
N ALA A 306 9.40 -9.76 -4.43
CA ALA A 306 9.18 -9.40 -5.81
C ALA A 306 10.07 -8.24 -6.29
N VAL A 307 10.88 -8.45 -7.34
CA VAL A 307 11.54 -7.36 -8.09
C VAL A 307 10.51 -6.66 -8.97
N GLY A 308 10.31 -5.36 -8.75
CA GLY A 308 9.31 -4.57 -9.48
C GLY A 308 9.87 -3.26 -10.02
N TRP A 309 9.11 -2.67 -10.93
CA TRP A 309 9.32 -1.32 -11.42
C TRP A 309 8.05 -0.49 -11.26
N PRO A 310 8.16 0.83 -11.08
CA PRO A 310 7.05 1.73 -11.32
C PRO A 310 6.71 1.76 -12.82
N TRP A 311 5.45 1.57 -13.13
CA TRP A 311 4.88 1.72 -14.47
C TRP A 311 3.82 2.82 -14.46
N VAL A 312 3.59 3.41 -15.61
CA VAL A 312 2.57 4.44 -15.80
C VAL A 312 1.72 4.10 -17.02
N ALA A 313 0.41 4.17 -16.84
CA ALA A 313 -0.60 4.14 -17.90
C ALA A 313 -1.10 5.57 -18.14
N ASN A 314 -1.02 6.06 -19.38
CA ASN A 314 -1.68 7.29 -19.80
C ASN A 314 -3.10 6.96 -20.30
N LEU A 315 -4.11 7.55 -19.66
CA LEU A 315 -5.52 7.24 -19.92
C LEU A 315 -6.07 7.94 -21.17
N GLU A 316 -5.40 8.97 -21.67
CA GLU A 316 -5.77 9.68 -22.89
C GLU A 316 -5.22 8.97 -24.13
N THR A 317 -3.95 8.57 -24.09
CA THR A 317 -3.26 7.96 -25.24
C THR A 317 -3.31 6.44 -25.25
N GLY A 318 -3.64 5.81 -24.11
CA GLY A 318 -3.51 4.36 -23.91
C GLY A 318 -2.06 3.88 -23.80
N GLN A 319 -1.08 4.79 -23.78
CA GLN A 319 0.33 4.42 -23.70
C GLN A 319 0.67 3.88 -22.31
N LEU A 320 1.44 2.80 -22.28
CA LEU A 320 2.03 2.22 -21.08
C LEU A 320 3.55 2.30 -21.18
N TRP A 321 4.20 2.74 -20.10
CA TRP A 321 5.65 2.73 -20.04
C TRP A 321 6.16 2.46 -18.62
N ARG A 322 7.32 1.81 -18.57
CA ARG A 322 8.10 1.64 -17.36
C ARG A 322 8.83 2.95 -17.05
N VAL A 323 8.77 3.41 -15.80
CA VAL A 323 9.64 4.50 -15.34
C VAL A 323 11.09 4.00 -15.46
N PRO A 324 12.01 4.77 -16.06
CA PRO A 324 13.37 4.31 -16.34
C PRO A 324 14.27 4.31 -15.09
N SER A 325 13.77 3.76 -13.98
CA SER A 325 14.54 3.42 -12.80
C SER A 325 15.20 2.05 -12.95
N GLY A 326 16.21 1.79 -12.11
CA GLY A 326 16.68 0.42 -11.89
C GLY A 326 15.60 -0.46 -11.26
N PRO A 327 15.79 -1.78 -11.21
CA PRO A 327 14.90 -2.68 -10.47
C PRO A 327 14.82 -2.31 -9.00
N HIS A 328 13.64 -2.49 -8.41
CA HIS A 328 13.40 -2.30 -6.99
C HIS A 328 13.01 -3.62 -6.32
N ASP A 329 13.83 -4.04 -5.35
CA ASP A 329 13.54 -5.21 -4.52
C ASP A 329 12.45 -4.88 -3.48
N ASP A 330 11.44 -5.74 -3.32
CA ASP A 330 10.33 -5.52 -2.39
C ASP A 330 9.61 -4.18 -2.58
N LEU A 331 9.43 -3.77 -3.85
CA LEU A 331 8.62 -2.59 -4.16
C LEU A 331 7.17 -2.88 -3.74
N THR A 332 6.72 -2.21 -2.69
CA THR A 332 5.43 -2.49 -2.02
C THR A 332 4.54 -1.27 -1.87
N GLY A 333 5.08 -0.06 -2.07
CA GLY A 333 4.33 1.18 -1.94
C GLY A 333 4.64 2.15 -3.07
N LEU A 334 3.58 2.78 -3.57
CA LEU A 334 3.62 3.77 -4.63
C LEU A 334 2.64 4.90 -4.29
N ALA A 335 3.05 6.15 -4.53
CA ALA A 335 2.17 7.32 -4.48
C ALA A 335 2.68 8.41 -5.41
N TRP A 336 1.80 9.26 -5.94
CA TRP A 336 2.21 10.46 -6.65
C TRP A 336 2.66 11.53 -5.66
N LEU A 337 3.75 12.22 -6.00
CA LEU A 337 4.13 13.48 -5.38
C LEU A 337 3.51 14.64 -6.16
N PRO A 338 3.20 15.76 -5.50
CA PRO A 338 2.67 16.94 -6.15
C PRO A 338 3.74 17.53 -7.05
N ASP A 339 3.26 18.30 -8.01
CA ASP A 339 4.12 19.15 -8.81
C ASP A 339 4.94 20.04 -7.89
N ASP A 340 6.25 20.04 -8.13
CA ASP A 340 7.15 20.94 -7.44
C ASP A 340 6.91 22.36 -7.97
N PRO A 341 6.52 23.35 -7.15
CA PRO A 341 6.40 24.72 -7.63
C PRO A 341 7.73 25.27 -8.17
N ALA A 342 8.87 24.73 -7.70
CA ALA A 342 10.20 25.08 -8.19
C ALA A 342 10.60 24.32 -9.47
N ALA A 343 9.89 23.25 -9.84
CA ALA A 343 10.09 22.51 -11.07
C ALA A 343 8.74 22.06 -11.68
N PRO A 344 7.95 22.99 -12.25
CA PRO A 344 6.62 22.69 -12.79
C PRO A 344 6.68 21.63 -13.90
N GLY A 345 5.71 20.71 -13.91
CA GLY A 345 5.64 19.63 -14.88
C GLY A 345 6.64 18.49 -14.65
N MET A 346 7.42 18.55 -13.57
CA MET A 346 8.31 17.47 -13.16
C MET A 346 7.56 16.46 -12.30
N GLU A 347 6.92 15.51 -12.96
CA GLU A 347 6.18 14.44 -12.31
C GLU A 347 7.12 13.49 -11.53
N ARG A 348 6.75 13.17 -10.29
CA ARG A 348 7.52 12.30 -9.40
C ARG A 348 6.61 11.29 -8.70
N LEU A 349 7.15 10.11 -8.43
CA LEU A 349 6.52 9.06 -7.64
C LEU A 349 7.31 8.85 -6.35
N LEU A 350 6.60 8.73 -5.23
CA LEU A 350 7.13 8.22 -3.98
C LEU A 350 7.09 6.69 -4.01
N LEU A 351 8.20 6.06 -3.66
CA LEU A 351 8.41 4.62 -3.64
C LEU A 351 8.69 4.12 -2.23
N LEU A 352 8.22 2.92 -1.90
CA LEU A 352 8.65 2.12 -0.76
C LEU A 352 9.18 0.78 -1.25
N ASP A 353 10.47 0.54 -1.03
CA ASP A 353 11.15 -0.71 -1.37
C ASP A 353 12.04 -1.20 -0.21
N ALA A 354 12.76 -2.31 -0.40
CA ALA A 354 13.68 -2.87 0.60
C ALA A 354 14.76 -1.86 1.07
N GLN A 355 15.07 -0.85 0.26
CA GLN A 355 16.07 0.18 0.56
C GLN A 355 15.47 1.41 1.25
N GLY A 356 14.15 1.42 1.50
CA GLY A 356 13.43 2.46 2.23
C GLY A 356 12.55 3.32 1.32
N ILE A 357 12.47 4.62 1.62
CA ILE A 357 11.57 5.56 0.94
C ILE A 357 12.36 6.47 0.00
N ALA A 358 11.91 6.59 -1.24
CA ALA A 358 12.54 7.41 -2.28
C ALA A 358 11.51 8.17 -3.12
N ALA A 359 11.93 9.25 -3.78
CA ALA A 359 11.23 9.83 -4.92
C ALA A 359 11.95 9.44 -6.20
N VAL A 360 11.20 9.06 -7.22
CA VAL A 360 11.70 8.86 -8.58
C VAL A 360 11.02 9.83 -9.53
N ARG A 361 11.79 10.47 -10.41
CA ARG A 361 11.25 11.29 -11.49
C ARG A 361 10.73 10.40 -12.63
N VAL A 362 9.49 10.62 -13.04
CA VAL A 362 8.80 9.77 -14.02
C VAL A 362 9.47 9.82 -15.40
N ALA A 363 9.98 10.98 -15.80
CA ALA A 363 10.52 11.21 -17.15
C ALA A 363 11.86 10.51 -17.41
N ASP A 364 12.75 10.42 -16.42
CA ASP A 364 14.13 9.97 -16.62
C ASP A 364 14.69 9.09 -15.50
N GLY A 365 13.86 8.73 -14.51
CA GLY A 365 14.24 7.78 -13.47
C GLY A 365 15.17 8.35 -12.41
N ALA A 366 15.42 9.67 -12.39
CA ALA A 366 16.26 10.28 -11.36
C ALA A 366 15.70 9.99 -9.96
N LEU A 367 16.51 9.34 -9.13
CA LEU A 367 16.11 8.81 -7.83
C LEU A 367 16.72 9.62 -6.69
N GLN A 368 15.90 10.00 -5.71
CA GLN A 368 16.31 10.66 -4.48
C GLN A 368 15.81 9.85 -3.27
N ARG A 369 16.73 9.35 -2.43
CA ARG A 369 16.41 8.60 -1.21
C ARG A 369 16.22 9.56 -0.03
N PHE A 370 15.17 9.34 0.76
CA PHE A 370 14.87 10.13 1.96
C PHE A 370 15.04 9.32 3.25
N VAL A 371 14.65 8.05 3.22
CA VAL A 371 14.67 7.16 4.39
C VAL A 371 15.43 5.90 4.02
N THR A 372 16.42 5.55 4.84
CA THR A 372 17.20 4.29 4.75
C THR A 372 16.33 3.10 5.17
N PRO A 373 16.80 1.83 5.05
CA PRO A 373 15.94 0.65 5.12
C PRO A 373 14.94 0.68 6.28
N VAL A 374 13.66 0.53 5.94
CA VAL A 374 12.57 0.44 6.91
C VAL A 374 12.21 -1.04 7.04
N ASN A 375 12.80 -1.71 8.04
CA ASN A 375 12.56 -3.13 8.23
C ASN A 375 11.06 -3.43 8.38
N GLY A 376 10.56 -4.35 7.54
CA GLY A 376 9.17 -4.80 7.61
C GLY A 376 8.13 -3.75 7.21
N ALA A 377 8.51 -2.71 6.47
CA ALA A 377 7.53 -1.81 5.86
C ALA A 377 6.83 -2.47 4.65
N THR A 378 5.55 -2.18 4.47
CA THR A 378 4.72 -2.89 3.49
C THR A 378 3.73 -2.03 2.72
N ALA A 379 3.51 -0.78 3.13
CA ALA A 379 2.67 0.15 2.38
C ALA A 379 2.96 1.59 2.78
N LEU A 380 2.61 2.53 1.89
CA LEU A 380 2.57 3.95 2.22
C LEU A 380 1.40 4.67 1.55
N ALA A 381 1.06 5.83 2.10
CA ALA A 381 0.17 6.82 1.52
C ALA A 381 0.78 8.20 1.73
N TYR A 382 0.63 9.08 0.75
CA TYR A 382 1.26 10.40 0.78
C TYR A 382 0.20 11.50 0.59
N ARG A 383 0.42 12.64 1.23
CA ARG A 383 -0.40 13.85 1.08
C ARG A 383 0.45 15.10 1.29
N ASP A 384 0.25 16.11 0.45
CA ASP A 384 0.85 17.46 0.55
C ASP A 384 0.60 18.20 1.87
#